data_AF-S2E8P4-F1
#
_entry.id   AF-S2E8P4-F1
#
_cell.length_a   1.000
_cell.length_b   1.000
_cell.length_c   1.000
_cell.angle_alpha   90.00
_cell.angle_beta   90.00
_cell.angle_gamma   90.00
#
_symmetry.space_group_name_H-M   'P 1'
#
loop_
_entity.id
_entity.type
_entity.pdbx_description
1 polymer ?
#
loop_
_entity_poly.entity_id
_entity_poly.type
_entity_poly.pdbx_seq_one_letter_code
_entity_poly.pdbx_strand_id
1 'polypeptide(L)'
;MSINKKIIFVLIAVLLISVIYYYNFMDNNQKQQFFDFNINTSQADLEQLEIDSIFKISGGKGEFILDEEARLKQYTRLYFEFDEKNQATYDQLMNNDEKTVVIYPIFTASAYNQPGFYNYYSGQCDDNCLTVPIKLILRAEIGGNGAQILKLLNYKFLSDIDVDKNPDILKKFDKVILLHNEYVTQKEFDAITSHPKVIYLYPNALYAKIEVNYDQKTISLIRGHGYPDKTINNGFDWKYDNTHPYEYDIECDNWNFYDIPNGKMLNCYPDKLIYENSTLLKKLKDF
;
A
#
# COMPACT_ATOMS: atom_id res chain seq x y z
N MET A 1 -59.48 -31.79 1.11
CA MET A 1 -58.69 -31.69 2.36
C MET A 1 -58.40 -30.21 2.62
N SER A 2 -59.10 -29.58 3.55
CA SER A 2 -58.95 -28.15 3.84
C SER A 2 -57.68 -27.93 4.66
N ILE A 3 -56.61 -27.41 4.03
CA ILE A 3 -55.40 -27.04 4.76
C ILE A 3 -55.77 -25.93 5.76
N ASN A 4 -55.49 -26.17 7.03
CA ASN A 4 -55.80 -25.26 8.12
C ASN A 4 -55.06 -23.93 7.92
N LYS A 5 -55.78 -22.80 7.91
CA LYS A 5 -55.21 -21.46 7.76
C LYS A 5 -54.09 -21.17 8.77
N LYS A 6 -54.13 -21.78 9.96
CA LYS A 6 -53.04 -21.70 10.96
C LYS A 6 -51.74 -22.36 10.48
N ILE A 7 -51.83 -23.48 9.76
CA ILE A 7 -50.65 -24.18 9.20
C ILE A 7 -50.01 -23.33 8.09
N ILE A 8 -50.82 -22.70 7.23
CA ILE A 8 -50.33 -21.80 6.19
C ILE A 8 -49.61 -20.60 6.83
N PHE A 9 -50.18 -20.01 7.89
CA PHE A 9 -49.57 -18.88 8.59
C PHE A 9 -48.22 -19.25 9.23
N VAL A 10 -48.13 -20.43 9.85
CA VAL A 10 -46.87 -20.93 10.43
C VAL A 10 -45.82 -21.16 9.35
N LEU A 11 -46.19 -21.75 8.21
CA LEU A 11 -45.26 -21.96 7.09
C LEU A 11 -44.74 -20.65 6.52
N ILE A 12 -45.60 -19.64 6.35
CA ILE A 12 -45.19 -18.30 5.89
C ILE A 12 -44.24 -17.64 6.91
N ALA A 13 -44.53 -17.76 8.21
CA ALA A 13 -43.67 -17.19 9.26
C ALA A 13 -42.28 -17.85 9.28
N VAL A 14 -42.20 -19.18 9.16
CA VAL A 14 -40.93 -19.90 9.09
C VAL A 14 -40.14 -19.50 7.85
N LEU A 15 -40.81 -19.35 6.70
CA LEU A 15 -40.17 -18.95 5.45
C LEU A 15 -39.62 -17.51 5.54
N LEU A 16 -40.37 -16.57 6.11
CA LEU A 16 -39.90 -15.21 6.38
C LEU A 16 -38.68 -15.18 7.32
N ILE A 17 -38.71 -15.95 8.41
CA ILE A 17 -37.59 -16.04 9.36
C ILE A 17 -36.36 -16.61 8.66
N SER A 18 -36.51 -17.64 7.82
CA SER A 18 -35.40 -18.24 7.07
C SER A 18 -34.78 -17.27 6.05
N VAL A 19 -35.60 -16.44 5.39
CA VAL A 19 -35.12 -15.40 4.48
C VAL A 19 -34.38 -14.31 5.23
N ILE A 20 -34.91 -13.83 6.37
CA ILE A 20 -34.22 -12.84 7.21
C ILE A 20 -32.89 -13.39 7.72
N TYR A 21 -32.86 -14.64 8.19
CA TYR A 21 -31.63 -15.29 8.63
C TYR A 21 -30.62 -15.42 7.49
N TYR A 22 -31.06 -15.81 6.29
CA TYR A 22 -30.20 -15.88 5.11
C TYR A 22 -29.63 -14.50 4.74
N TYR A 23 -30.45 -13.44 4.72
CA TYR A 23 -29.97 -12.08 4.48
C TYR A 23 -28.98 -11.61 5.54
N ASN A 24 -29.26 -11.83 6.83
CA ASN A 24 -28.35 -11.47 7.92
C ASN A 24 -27.05 -12.28 7.90
N PHE A 25 -27.11 -13.55 7.47
CA PHE A 25 -25.93 -14.41 7.29
C PHE A 25 -25.07 -13.95 6.10
N MET A 26 -25.69 -13.55 5.00
CA MET A 26 -24.99 -12.98 3.84
C MET A 26 -24.38 -11.61 4.16
N ASP A 27 -25.11 -10.75 4.88
CA ASP A 27 -24.64 -9.42 5.30
C ASP A 27 -23.43 -9.50 6.26
N ASN A 28 -23.50 -10.41 7.25
CA ASN A 28 -22.36 -10.63 8.17
C ASN A 28 -21.12 -11.21 7.48
N ASN A 29 -21.29 -12.04 6.45
CA ASN A 29 -20.17 -12.53 5.63
C ASN A 29 -19.64 -11.49 4.62
N GLN A 30 -20.32 -10.36 4.45
CA GLN A 30 -19.95 -9.32 3.49
C GLN A 30 -19.14 -8.16 4.07
N LYS A 31 -18.90 -8.11 5.40
CA LYS A 31 -18.04 -7.07 5.97
C LYS A 31 -16.62 -7.24 5.45
N GLN A 32 -16.21 -6.33 4.57
CA GLN A 32 -14.87 -6.28 4.03
C GLN A 32 -13.87 -6.12 5.18
N GLN A 33 -13.02 -7.13 5.38
CA GLN A 33 -11.88 -7.01 6.25
C GLN A 33 -10.83 -6.15 5.56
N PHE A 34 -10.38 -5.09 6.22
CA PHE A 34 -9.28 -4.25 5.75
C PHE A 34 -7.97 -4.78 6.31
N PHE A 35 -6.92 -4.64 5.52
CA PHE A 35 -5.57 -4.93 5.95
C PHE A 35 -5.17 -3.93 7.04
N ASP A 36 -4.56 -4.42 8.11
CA ASP A 36 -4.06 -3.60 9.20
C ASP A 36 -2.63 -4.04 9.52
N PHE A 37 -1.67 -3.17 9.22
CA PHE A 37 -0.27 -3.38 9.59
C PHE A 37 -0.01 -2.80 10.99
N ASN A 38 0.68 -3.57 11.82
CA ASN A 38 0.95 -3.18 13.19
C ASN A 38 2.08 -2.14 13.27
N ILE A 39 1.82 -1.02 13.93
CA ILE A 39 2.81 -0.03 14.33
C ILE A 39 2.93 -0.15 15.84
N ASN A 40 3.67 -1.15 16.33
CA ASN A 40 3.82 -1.33 17.77
C ASN A 40 4.91 -0.41 18.31
N THR A 41 4.50 0.71 18.91
CA THR A 41 5.38 1.65 19.61
C THR A 41 5.45 1.39 21.13
N SER A 42 4.56 0.55 21.68
CA SER A 42 4.39 0.39 23.13
C SER A 42 5.61 -0.20 23.86
N GLN A 43 6.52 -0.83 23.11
CA GLN A 43 7.76 -1.44 23.63
C GLN A 43 9.02 -0.73 23.12
N ALA A 44 8.88 0.28 22.25
CA ALA A 44 10.00 0.99 21.67
C ALA A 44 10.44 2.12 22.61
N ASP A 45 11.74 2.18 22.93
CA ASP A 45 12.32 3.36 23.60
C ASP A 45 12.50 4.45 22.56
N LEU A 46 11.52 5.35 22.47
CA LEU A 46 11.47 6.39 21.44
C LEU A 46 12.09 7.70 21.93
N GLU A 47 12.72 8.43 21.02
CA GLU A 47 13.07 9.84 21.19
C GLU A 47 12.35 10.69 20.15
N GLN A 48 11.75 11.80 20.60
CA GLN A 48 11.12 12.75 19.69
C GLN A 48 12.20 13.49 18.89
N LEU A 49 11.95 13.65 17.59
CA LEU A 49 12.87 14.27 16.65
C LEU A 49 12.40 15.69 16.32
N GLU A 50 13.35 16.63 16.25
CA GLU A 50 13.11 18.01 15.82
C GLU A 50 13.24 18.12 14.30
N ILE A 51 12.30 17.49 13.58
CA ILE A 51 12.20 17.52 12.11
C ILE A 51 11.01 18.41 11.74
N ASP A 52 11.16 19.29 10.75
CA ASP A 52 10.06 20.10 10.26
C ASP A 52 9.00 19.18 9.65
N SER A 53 7.78 19.24 10.16
CA SER A 53 6.72 18.29 9.86
C SER A 53 5.40 18.81 10.39
N ILE A 54 4.30 18.46 9.71
CA ILE A 54 2.98 18.71 10.28
C ILE A 54 2.62 17.67 11.33
N PHE A 55 3.39 16.60 11.53
CA PHE A 55 3.20 15.53 12.51
C PHE A 55 4.31 15.54 13.57
N LYS A 56 4.05 14.99 14.75
CA LYS A 56 5.12 14.64 15.69
C LYS A 56 5.86 13.42 15.15
N ILE A 57 7.19 13.51 15.11
CA ILE A 57 8.06 12.43 14.63
C ILE A 57 8.91 11.93 15.78
N SER A 58 8.98 10.61 15.92
CA SER A 58 9.87 9.94 16.86
C SER A 58 10.71 8.87 16.15
N GLY A 59 11.92 8.65 16.63
CA GLY A 59 12.80 7.56 16.21
C GLY A 59 13.10 6.60 17.36
N GLY A 60 13.48 5.36 17.05
CA GLY A 60 13.99 4.43 18.07
C GLY A 60 15.34 4.91 18.59
N LYS A 61 15.51 5.02 19.91
CA LYS A 61 16.79 5.40 20.52
C LYS A 61 17.86 4.39 20.14
N GLY A 62 18.93 4.88 19.53
CA GLY A 62 20.03 4.02 19.05
C GLY A 62 19.76 3.30 17.73
N GLU A 63 18.58 3.47 17.13
CA GLU A 63 18.22 2.90 15.83
C GLU A 63 18.48 3.91 14.69
N PHE A 64 19.73 4.34 14.56
CA PHE A 64 20.15 5.26 13.50
C PHE A 64 21.49 4.86 12.89
N ILE A 65 21.67 5.20 11.63
CA ILE A 65 22.96 5.20 10.94
C ILE A 65 23.58 6.58 11.15
N LEU A 66 24.86 6.60 11.51
CA LEU A 66 25.61 7.85 11.56
C LEU A 66 26.14 8.14 10.16
N ASP A 67 25.70 9.25 9.58
CA ASP A 67 26.42 9.85 8.46
C ASP A 67 27.69 10.48 9.02
N GLU A 68 28.84 9.83 8.81
CA GLU A 68 30.13 10.30 9.33
C GLU A 68 30.58 11.62 8.72
N GLU A 69 30.17 11.91 7.47
CA GLU A 69 30.53 13.13 6.75
C GLU A 69 29.68 14.31 7.21
N ALA A 70 28.36 14.11 7.33
CA ALA A 70 27.42 15.15 7.77
C ALA A 70 27.31 15.28 9.30
N ARG A 71 27.80 14.29 10.06
CA ARG A 71 27.58 14.12 11.51
C ARG A 71 26.10 14.10 11.89
N LEU A 72 25.25 13.56 11.01
CA LEU A 72 23.81 13.47 11.20
C LEU A 72 23.40 12.04 11.56
N LYS A 73 22.37 11.92 12.41
CA LYS A 73 21.70 10.64 12.67
C LYS A 73 20.62 10.41 11.62
N GLN A 74 20.74 9.36 10.84
CA GLN A 74 19.68 8.88 9.95
C GLN A 74 18.95 7.72 10.64
N TYR A 75 17.78 8.01 11.21
CA TYR A 75 16.97 6.98 11.85
C TYR A 75 16.49 5.95 10.83
N THR A 76 16.63 4.68 11.16
CA THR A 76 16.23 3.59 10.26
C THR A 76 14.72 3.40 10.18
N ARG A 77 14.00 3.91 11.19
CA ARG A 77 12.54 3.90 11.24
C ARG A 77 12.00 5.12 11.97
N LEU A 78 10.99 5.73 11.38
CA LEU A 78 10.24 6.84 11.96
C LEU A 78 8.85 6.38 12.41
N TYR A 79 8.36 7.03 13.46
CA TYR A 79 7.02 6.86 14.01
C TYR A 79 6.32 8.22 14.03
N PHE A 80 5.03 8.22 13.70
CA PHE A 80 4.27 9.45 13.52
C PHE A 80 3.07 9.50 14.46
N GLU A 81 2.81 10.69 14.99
CA GLU A 81 1.63 11.01 15.78
C GLU A 81 1.08 12.37 15.37
N PHE A 82 -0.19 12.62 15.67
CA PHE A 82 -0.75 13.96 15.49
C PHE A 82 -0.06 14.97 16.42
N ASP A 83 0.27 16.14 15.86
CA ASP A 83 0.62 17.33 16.62
C ASP A 83 -0.63 18.18 16.84
N GLU A 84 -1.02 18.37 18.11
CA GLU A 84 -2.18 19.17 18.51
C GLU A 84 -2.18 20.58 17.91
N LYS A 85 -0.98 21.14 17.63
CA LYS A 85 -0.82 22.45 16.98
C LYS A 85 -1.42 22.50 15.58
N ASN A 86 -1.54 21.35 14.91
CA ASN A 86 -1.99 21.21 13.53
C ASN A 86 -3.40 20.61 13.40
N GLN A 87 -4.19 20.58 14.49
CA GLN A 87 -5.53 19.96 14.49
C GLN A 87 -6.44 20.46 13.35
N ALA A 88 -6.51 21.77 13.12
CA ALA A 88 -7.34 22.36 12.06
C ALA A 88 -6.91 21.90 10.65
N THR A 89 -5.62 21.59 10.46
CA THR A 89 -5.12 21.00 9.21
C THR A 89 -5.61 19.56 9.09
N TYR A 90 -5.51 18.76 10.14
CA TYR A 90 -5.94 17.36 10.11
C TYR A 90 -7.44 17.22 9.84
N ASP A 91 -8.28 18.07 10.42
CA ASP A 91 -9.73 18.07 10.15
C ASP A 91 -10.04 18.19 8.66
N GLN A 92 -9.18 18.88 7.89
CA GLN A 92 -9.30 18.99 6.44
C GLN A 92 -8.70 17.81 5.67
N LEU A 93 -7.74 17.09 6.26
CA LEU A 93 -7.01 15.99 5.63
C LEU A 93 -7.59 14.60 5.91
N MET A 94 -8.38 14.45 6.99
CA MET A 94 -9.01 13.18 7.35
C MET A 94 -9.81 12.61 6.17
N ASN A 95 -9.55 11.34 5.86
CA ASN A 95 -10.34 10.59 4.89
C ASN A 95 -11.65 10.13 5.54
N ASN A 96 -12.75 10.64 5.00
CA ASN A 96 -14.11 10.22 5.35
C ASN A 96 -14.78 9.44 4.21
N ASP A 97 -14.05 9.16 3.13
CA ASP A 97 -14.54 8.37 2.01
C ASP A 97 -14.27 6.88 2.22
N GLU A 98 -15.36 6.15 2.42
CA GLU A 98 -15.37 4.70 2.60
C GLU A 98 -15.09 3.94 1.29
N LYS A 99 -15.13 4.63 0.14
CA LYS A 99 -14.87 4.13 -1.21
C LYS A 99 -13.46 4.46 -1.71
N THR A 100 -12.59 4.98 -0.84
CA THR A 100 -11.16 5.11 -1.10
C THR A 100 -10.38 4.01 -0.39
N VAL A 101 -9.43 3.39 -1.09
CA VAL A 101 -8.55 2.36 -0.53
C VAL A 101 -7.10 2.57 -0.91
N VAL A 102 -6.19 2.23 0.00
CA VAL A 102 -4.73 2.23 -0.21
C VAL A 102 -4.26 0.78 -0.35
N ILE A 103 -3.39 0.49 -1.32
CA ILE A 103 -2.78 -0.83 -1.48
C ILE A 103 -1.38 -0.81 -0.86
N TYR A 104 -1.16 -1.70 0.12
CA TYR A 104 0.11 -1.87 0.82
C TYR A 104 1.02 -2.89 0.10
N PRO A 105 2.31 -2.60 -0.13
CA PRO A 105 3.19 -3.38 -1.02
C PRO A 105 4.00 -4.47 -0.28
N ILE A 106 3.35 -5.55 0.17
CA ILE A 106 4.04 -6.66 0.86
C ILE A 106 5.03 -7.37 -0.07
N PHE A 107 4.73 -7.54 -1.35
CA PHE A 107 5.60 -8.20 -2.31
C PHE A 107 6.88 -7.39 -2.56
N THR A 108 6.76 -6.07 -2.70
CA THR A 108 7.94 -5.20 -2.81
C THR A 108 8.76 -5.21 -1.52
N ALA A 109 8.11 -5.17 -0.35
CA ALA A 109 8.79 -5.32 0.94
C ALA A 109 9.56 -6.65 1.05
N SER A 110 9.03 -7.73 0.46
CA SER A 110 9.66 -9.05 0.42
C SER A 110 10.87 -9.07 -0.53
N ALA A 111 10.72 -8.52 -1.74
CA ALA A 111 11.78 -8.42 -2.75
C ALA A 111 12.99 -7.61 -2.28
N TYR A 112 12.76 -6.57 -1.48
CA TYR A 112 13.79 -5.70 -0.89
C TYR A 112 14.46 -6.31 0.35
N ASN A 113 14.01 -7.47 0.84
CA ASN A 113 14.65 -8.12 1.97
C ASN A 113 16.03 -8.67 1.57
N GLN A 114 16.89 -8.90 2.55
CA GLN A 114 18.24 -9.46 2.33
C GLN A 114 18.29 -10.89 2.91
N PRO A 115 18.81 -11.88 2.17
CA PRO A 115 19.02 -11.83 0.72
C PRO A 115 17.70 -11.67 -0.06
N GLY A 116 17.76 -11.03 -1.23
CA GLY A 116 16.62 -10.81 -2.12
C GLY A 116 17.01 -10.28 -3.50
N PHE A 117 16.07 -9.70 -4.23
CA PHE A 117 16.22 -9.47 -5.68
C PHE A 117 17.38 -8.51 -6.00
N TYR A 118 17.60 -7.50 -5.16
CA TYR A 118 18.73 -6.57 -5.35
C TYR A 118 20.11 -7.22 -5.14
N ASN A 119 20.21 -8.34 -4.43
CA ASN A 119 21.46 -9.11 -4.39
C ASN A 119 21.77 -9.75 -5.74
N TYR A 120 20.75 -10.17 -6.49
CA TYR A 120 20.92 -10.64 -7.85
C TYR A 120 21.38 -9.50 -8.77
N TYR A 121 20.69 -8.35 -8.75
CA TYR A 121 21.06 -7.21 -9.61
C TYR A 121 22.46 -6.64 -9.32
N SER A 122 22.91 -6.70 -8.06
CA SER A 122 24.26 -6.29 -7.66
C SER A 122 25.34 -7.36 -7.84
N GLY A 123 24.98 -8.54 -8.38
CA GLY A 123 25.92 -9.66 -8.61
C GLY A 123 26.41 -10.35 -7.35
N GLN A 124 25.75 -10.13 -6.21
CA GLN A 124 26.05 -10.75 -4.91
C GLN A 124 25.39 -12.12 -4.73
N CYS A 125 24.43 -12.47 -5.60
CA CYS A 125 23.72 -13.74 -5.58
C CYS A 125 23.33 -14.18 -7.00
N ASP A 126 23.16 -15.48 -7.21
CA ASP A 126 22.62 -16.05 -8.43
C ASP A 126 21.07 -16.11 -8.38
N ASP A 127 20.48 -16.91 -9.26
CA ASP A 127 19.02 -17.07 -9.38
C ASP A 127 18.34 -17.54 -8.08
N ASN A 128 19.09 -18.09 -7.11
CA ASN A 128 18.53 -18.49 -5.82
C ASN A 128 17.95 -17.31 -5.02
N CYS A 129 18.42 -16.07 -5.27
CA CYS A 129 17.85 -14.88 -4.64
C CYS A 129 16.64 -14.31 -5.39
N LEU A 130 16.28 -14.88 -6.54
CA LEU A 130 15.07 -14.52 -7.29
C LEU A 130 13.82 -15.23 -6.78
N THR A 131 13.92 -16.04 -5.73
CA THR A 131 12.78 -16.59 -4.98
C THR A 131 12.95 -16.28 -3.50
N VAL A 132 12.04 -15.50 -2.92
CA VAL A 132 12.15 -15.01 -1.53
C VAL A 132 10.89 -15.28 -0.71
N PRO A 133 11.00 -15.45 0.62
CA PRO A 133 9.82 -15.58 1.48
C PRO A 133 9.03 -14.28 1.55
N ILE A 134 7.70 -14.41 1.55
CA ILE A 134 6.78 -13.30 1.79
C ILE A 134 6.97 -12.81 3.23
N LYS A 135 7.31 -11.52 3.38
CA LYS A 135 7.51 -10.87 4.67
C LYS A 135 6.86 -9.49 4.67
N LEU A 136 6.02 -9.26 5.67
CA LEU A 136 5.50 -7.93 5.97
C LEU A 136 6.58 -7.13 6.73
N ILE A 137 7.07 -6.06 6.13
CA ILE A 137 8.05 -5.16 6.73
C ILE A 137 7.58 -3.72 6.50
N LEU A 138 7.65 -2.87 7.54
CA LEU A 138 7.41 -1.44 7.44
C LEU A 138 8.75 -0.72 7.32
N ARG A 139 8.99 -0.09 6.16
CA ARG A 139 10.28 0.53 5.78
C ARG A 139 10.04 1.74 4.89
N ALA A 140 10.88 2.77 4.99
CA ALA A 140 10.74 3.99 4.20
C ALA A 140 10.86 3.72 2.68
N GLU A 141 11.73 2.77 2.31
CA GLU A 141 12.01 2.37 0.93
C GLU A 141 10.82 1.70 0.23
N ILE A 142 9.79 1.28 0.99
CA ILE A 142 8.54 0.71 0.45
C ILE A 142 7.33 1.61 0.67
N GLY A 143 7.56 2.87 1.02
CA GLY A 143 6.50 3.84 1.32
C GLY A 143 5.94 3.74 2.75
N GLY A 144 6.77 3.29 3.70
CA GLY A 144 6.36 3.04 5.07
C GLY A 144 5.96 4.31 5.83
N ASN A 145 6.59 5.45 5.58
CA ASN A 145 6.15 6.70 6.20
C ASN A 145 4.79 7.11 5.64
N GLY A 146 4.62 7.04 4.31
CA GLY A 146 3.32 7.30 3.68
C GLY A 146 2.21 6.39 4.19
N ALA A 147 2.48 5.09 4.38
CA ALA A 147 1.52 4.17 4.96
C ALA A 147 1.08 4.61 6.38
N GLN A 148 2.03 4.98 7.24
CA GLN A 148 1.73 5.45 8.61
C GLN A 148 0.88 6.74 8.59
N ILE A 149 1.26 7.71 7.77
CA ILE A 149 0.53 8.99 7.65
C ILE A 149 -0.90 8.76 7.14
N LEU A 150 -1.07 7.97 6.09
CA LEU A 150 -2.41 7.67 5.55
C LEU A 150 -3.25 6.88 6.56
N LYS A 151 -2.64 5.99 7.35
CA LYS A 151 -3.35 5.30 8.44
C LYS A 151 -3.84 6.26 9.52
N LEU A 152 -3.00 7.21 9.96
CA LEU A 152 -3.42 8.26 10.91
C LEU A 152 -4.58 9.07 10.35
N LEU A 153 -4.56 9.38 9.05
CA LEU A 153 -5.60 10.12 8.34
C LEU A 153 -6.84 9.26 7.98
N ASN A 154 -7.02 8.09 8.60
CA ASN A 154 -8.19 7.21 8.43
C ASN A 154 -8.39 6.66 7.00
N TYR A 155 -7.31 6.48 6.24
CA TYR A 155 -7.36 5.70 5.02
C TYR A 155 -7.43 4.21 5.34
N LYS A 156 -8.25 3.49 4.56
CA LYS A 156 -8.38 2.04 4.65
C LYS A 156 -7.38 1.35 3.74
N PHE A 157 -6.90 0.19 4.16
CA PHE A 157 -5.87 -0.54 3.42
C PHE A 157 -6.37 -1.90 2.93
N LEU A 158 -5.87 -2.29 1.77
CA LEU A 158 -5.72 -3.68 1.34
C LEU A 158 -4.23 -3.98 1.22
N SER A 159 -3.84 -5.22 1.38
CA SER A 159 -2.53 -5.67 0.91
C SER A 159 -2.58 -6.00 -0.57
N ASP A 160 -1.43 -5.93 -1.25
CA ASP A 160 -1.25 -6.52 -2.58
C ASP A 160 -1.60 -8.03 -2.63
N ILE A 161 -1.41 -8.76 -1.53
CA ILE A 161 -1.91 -10.14 -1.37
C ILE A 161 -3.44 -10.24 -1.48
N ASP A 162 -4.19 -9.30 -0.90
CA ASP A 162 -5.66 -9.28 -1.00
C ASP A 162 -6.09 -9.06 -2.45
N VAL A 163 -5.35 -8.23 -3.19
CA VAL A 163 -5.60 -7.92 -4.60
C VAL A 163 -5.23 -9.10 -5.49
N ASP A 164 -4.08 -9.76 -5.32
CA ASP A 164 -3.74 -10.95 -6.13
C ASP A 164 -4.75 -12.10 -5.93
N LYS A 165 -5.18 -12.34 -4.68
CA LYS A 165 -6.15 -13.39 -4.36
C LYS A 165 -7.54 -13.09 -4.90
N ASN A 166 -7.95 -11.82 -4.91
CA ASN A 166 -9.26 -11.40 -5.36
C ASN A 166 -9.21 -10.03 -6.06
N PRO A 167 -8.80 -9.96 -7.33
CA PRO A 167 -8.60 -8.68 -8.01
C PRO A 167 -9.91 -7.86 -8.17
N ASP A 168 -11.05 -8.55 -8.21
CA ASP A 168 -12.38 -7.94 -8.26
C ASP A 168 -12.73 -7.12 -7.00
N ILE A 169 -11.97 -7.26 -5.91
CA ILE A 169 -12.12 -6.45 -4.71
C ILE A 169 -12.02 -4.95 -5.01
N LEU A 170 -11.19 -4.55 -5.98
CA LEU A 170 -10.99 -3.15 -6.34
C LEU A 170 -12.26 -2.51 -6.90
N LYS A 171 -13.16 -3.29 -7.51
CA LYS A 171 -14.46 -2.80 -8.03
C LYS A 171 -15.40 -2.27 -6.94
N LYS A 172 -15.10 -2.55 -5.66
CA LYS A 172 -15.88 -2.03 -4.53
C LYS A 172 -15.56 -0.58 -4.18
N PHE A 173 -14.45 -0.06 -4.69
CA PHE A 173 -13.89 1.26 -4.38
C PHE A 173 -14.00 2.16 -5.61
N ASP A 174 -14.19 3.45 -5.36
CA ASP A 174 -14.25 4.48 -6.39
C ASP A 174 -12.86 5.06 -6.66
N LYS A 175 -11.95 4.98 -5.68
CA LYS A 175 -10.56 5.43 -5.77
C LYS A 175 -9.60 4.42 -5.15
N VAL A 176 -8.51 4.16 -5.86
CA VAL A 176 -7.38 3.34 -5.40
C VAL A 176 -6.14 4.22 -5.29
N ILE A 177 -5.40 4.11 -4.20
CA ILE A 177 -4.09 4.74 -4.00
C ILE A 177 -3.05 3.63 -3.89
N LEU A 178 -2.06 3.65 -4.76
CA LEU A 178 -0.96 2.71 -4.77
C LEU A 178 0.23 3.32 -4.02
N LEU A 179 0.81 2.58 -3.08
CA LEU A 179 2.11 2.94 -2.48
C LEU A 179 3.23 2.51 -3.43
N HIS A 180 4.41 2.13 -2.92
CA HIS A 180 5.53 1.64 -3.72
C HIS A 180 5.34 0.17 -4.14
N ASN A 181 4.26 -0.13 -4.86
CA ASN A 181 3.99 -1.45 -5.43
C ASN A 181 4.80 -1.65 -6.72
N GLU A 182 6.11 -1.86 -6.58
CA GLU A 182 7.04 -2.11 -7.68
C GLU A 182 6.93 -3.53 -8.23
N TYR A 183 6.93 -4.52 -7.33
CA TYR A 183 6.79 -5.93 -7.64
C TYR A 183 5.34 -6.36 -7.47
N VAL A 184 4.71 -6.77 -8.56
CA VAL A 184 3.30 -7.18 -8.58
C VAL A 184 3.10 -8.42 -9.46
N THR A 185 2.01 -9.14 -9.23
CA THR A 185 1.57 -10.21 -10.12
C THR A 185 0.87 -9.66 -11.37
N GLN A 186 0.66 -10.53 -12.37
CA GLN A 186 -0.15 -10.16 -13.54
C GLN A 186 -1.59 -9.79 -13.17
N LYS A 187 -2.19 -10.49 -12.19
CA LYS A 187 -3.57 -10.24 -11.78
C LYS A 187 -3.73 -8.86 -11.15
N GLU A 188 -2.78 -8.47 -10.30
CA GLU A 188 -2.73 -7.13 -9.72
C GLU A 188 -2.53 -6.07 -10.80
N PHE A 189 -1.56 -6.26 -11.70
CA PHE A 189 -1.32 -5.34 -12.82
C PHE A 189 -2.59 -5.09 -13.61
N ASP A 190 -3.29 -6.16 -14.02
CA ASP A 190 -4.51 -6.07 -14.82
C ASP A 190 -5.62 -5.35 -14.06
N ALA A 191 -5.81 -5.66 -12.77
CA ALA A 191 -6.87 -5.05 -11.97
C ALA A 191 -6.61 -3.58 -11.62
N ILE A 192 -5.36 -3.22 -11.28
CA ILE A 192 -4.97 -1.84 -10.98
C ILE A 192 -5.07 -0.99 -12.25
N THR A 193 -4.51 -1.43 -13.37
CA THR A 193 -4.51 -0.66 -14.62
C THR A 193 -5.88 -0.56 -15.28
N SER A 194 -6.79 -1.50 -14.99
CA SER A 194 -8.19 -1.43 -15.44
C SER A 194 -9.10 -0.60 -14.53
N HIS A 195 -8.67 -0.27 -13.31
CA HIS A 195 -9.46 0.53 -12.38
C HIS A 195 -9.53 1.99 -12.87
N PRO A 196 -10.71 2.63 -12.94
CA PRO A 196 -10.87 3.93 -13.64
C PRO A 196 -10.21 5.13 -12.95
N LYS A 197 -9.86 4.99 -11.67
CA LYS A 197 -9.35 6.08 -10.84
C LYS A 197 -8.30 5.60 -9.86
N VAL A 198 -7.03 5.72 -10.26
CA VAL A 198 -5.87 5.30 -9.48
C VAL A 198 -4.95 6.48 -9.22
N ILE A 199 -4.44 6.61 -8.01
CA ILE A 199 -3.29 7.45 -7.70
C ILE A 199 -2.08 6.55 -7.53
N TYR A 200 -1.08 6.72 -8.39
CA TYR A 200 0.24 6.12 -8.23
C TYR A 200 1.08 7.09 -7.42
N LEU A 201 1.06 6.94 -6.09
CA LEU A 201 1.68 7.89 -5.16
C LEU A 201 3.21 7.78 -5.19
N TYR A 202 3.75 6.60 -5.44
CA TYR A 202 5.19 6.38 -5.55
C TYR A 202 5.57 6.12 -7.02
N PRO A 203 6.73 6.60 -7.47
CA PRO A 203 7.33 6.21 -8.74
C PRO A 203 7.76 4.74 -8.70
N ASN A 204 8.23 4.24 -9.84
CA ASN A 204 8.61 2.84 -9.98
C ASN A 204 7.44 1.87 -9.71
N ALA A 205 6.22 2.31 -10.01
CA ALA A 205 5.02 1.53 -9.81
C ALA A 205 4.87 0.47 -10.91
N LEU A 206 4.44 -0.73 -10.52
CA LEU A 206 4.15 -1.84 -11.43
C LEU A 206 5.33 -2.19 -12.35
N TYR A 207 6.56 -2.08 -11.84
CA TYR A 207 7.76 -2.16 -12.64
C TYR A 207 8.21 -3.60 -12.93
N ALA A 208 8.02 -4.52 -11.98
CA ALA A 208 8.50 -5.88 -12.11
C ALA A 208 7.39 -6.91 -11.86
N LYS A 209 7.38 -7.94 -12.71
CA LYS A 209 6.42 -9.04 -12.65
C LYS A 209 6.95 -10.16 -11.78
N ILE A 210 6.14 -10.59 -10.83
CA ILE A 210 6.39 -11.75 -9.99
C ILE A 210 5.32 -12.83 -10.16
N GLU A 211 5.62 -14.03 -9.67
CA GLU A 211 4.63 -15.03 -9.29
C GLU A 211 4.66 -15.26 -7.78
N VAL A 212 3.56 -15.79 -7.23
CA VAL A 212 3.39 -16.03 -5.81
C VAL A 212 3.04 -17.50 -5.58
N ASN A 213 3.76 -18.14 -4.66
CA ASN A 213 3.40 -19.46 -4.15
C ASN A 213 2.90 -19.34 -2.71
N TYR A 214 1.59 -19.42 -2.52
CA TYR A 214 0.98 -19.28 -1.19
C TYR A 214 1.20 -20.48 -0.26
N ASP A 215 1.40 -21.68 -0.81
CA ASP A 215 1.69 -22.88 0.00
C ASP A 215 3.09 -22.79 0.62
N GLN A 216 4.05 -22.32 -0.17
CA GLN A 216 5.44 -22.11 0.25
C GLN A 216 5.66 -20.73 0.88
N LYS A 217 4.69 -19.83 0.75
CA LYS A 217 4.76 -18.42 1.18
C LYS A 217 5.97 -17.70 0.58
N THR A 218 6.18 -17.86 -0.72
CA THR A 218 7.28 -17.24 -1.47
C THR A 218 6.78 -16.43 -2.66
N ILE A 219 7.61 -15.51 -3.13
CA ILE A 219 7.47 -14.87 -4.44
C ILE A 219 8.70 -15.15 -5.29
N SER A 220 8.52 -15.20 -6.60
CA SER A 220 9.61 -15.37 -7.56
C SER A 220 9.60 -14.29 -8.63
N LEU A 221 10.75 -13.74 -9.00
CA LEU A 221 10.88 -12.80 -10.11
C LEU A 221 10.63 -13.52 -11.43
N ILE A 222 9.73 -12.97 -12.26
CA ILE A 222 9.44 -13.49 -13.59
C ILE A 222 10.01 -12.58 -14.66
N ARG A 223 9.92 -11.25 -14.48
CA ARG A 223 10.32 -10.29 -15.51
C ARG A 223 10.51 -8.86 -14.96
N GLY A 224 11.49 -8.13 -15.48
CA GLY A 224 11.80 -6.74 -15.12
C GLY A 224 13.25 -6.61 -14.61
N HIS A 225 13.76 -5.38 -14.46
CA HIS A 225 15.14 -5.11 -13.99
C HIS A 225 16.23 -5.86 -14.79
N GLY A 226 16.04 -6.01 -16.09
CA GLY A 226 16.95 -6.75 -16.96
C GLY A 226 16.88 -8.28 -16.80
N TYR A 227 15.81 -8.81 -16.21
CA TYR A 227 15.54 -10.24 -16.11
C TYR A 227 14.32 -10.67 -16.96
N PRO A 228 14.36 -11.84 -17.61
CA PRO A 228 15.53 -12.72 -17.79
C PRO A 228 16.51 -12.20 -18.86
N ASP A 229 16.14 -11.15 -19.58
CA ASP A 229 16.95 -10.49 -20.61
C ASP A 229 17.24 -9.05 -20.19
N LYS A 230 18.50 -8.62 -20.32
CA LYS A 230 18.99 -7.29 -19.91
C LYS A 230 18.30 -6.13 -20.62
N THR A 231 17.63 -6.37 -21.73
CA THR A 231 16.84 -5.37 -22.46
C THR A 231 15.46 -5.11 -21.85
N ILE A 232 15.02 -5.97 -20.92
CA ILE A 232 13.70 -5.88 -20.29
C ILE A 232 13.79 -5.01 -19.03
N ASN A 233 13.51 -3.72 -19.17
CA ASN A 233 13.43 -2.81 -18.03
C ASN A 233 12.15 -3.07 -17.22
N ASN A 234 11.00 -2.74 -17.79
CA ASN A 234 9.68 -2.97 -17.17
C ASN A 234 9.16 -4.38 -17.49
N GLY A 235 8.72 -5.10 -16.46
CA GLY A 235 8.22 -6.47 -16.53
C GLY A 235 6.89 -6.65 -17.27
N PHE A 236 6.16 -5.56 -17.51
CA PHE A 236 4.85 -5.54 -18.16
C PHE A 236 4.83 -4.78 -19.47
N ASP A 237 5.97 -4.24 -19.92
CA ASP A 237 6.07 -3.32 -21.05
C ASP A 237 5.07 -2.15 -20.91
N TRP A 238 4.87 -1.67 -19.68
CA TRP A 238 3.83 -0.69 -19.39
C TRP A 238 4.20 0.69 -19.95
N LYS A 239 3.41 1.17 -20.90
CA LYS A 239 3.67 2.44 -21.59
C LYS A 239 3.61 3.71 -20.72
N TYR A 240 3.09 3.60 -19.49
CA TYR A 240 3.00 4.68 -18.52
C TYR A 240 3.96 4.48 -17.34
N ASP A 241 5.00 3.66 -17.52
CA ASP A 241 6.10 3.53 -16.57
C ASP A 241 6.58 4.92 -16.10
N ASN A 242 6.61 5.12 -14.78
CA ASN A 242 7.00 6.36 -14.12
C ASN A 242 8.29 6.22 -13.29
N THR A 243 9.12 5.20 -13.56
CA THR A 243 10.36 4.93 -12.82
C THR A 243 11.38 6.04 -12.99
N HIS A 244 11.80 6.31 -14.24
CA HIS A 244 12.85 7.29 -14.50
C HIS A 244 12.29 8.63 -15.03
N PRO A 245 12.79 9.77 -14.52
CA PRO A 245 13.81 9.93 -13.48
C PRO A 245 13.27 9.89 -12.04
N TYR A 246 11.95 9.75 -11.87
CA TYR A 246 11.23 10.12 -10.65
C TYR A 246 11.57 9.29 -9.40
N GLU A 247 12.00 8.04 -9.53
CA GLU A 247 12.38 7.19 -8.40
C GLU A 247 13.57 7.74 -7.60
N TYR A 248 14.43 8.55 -8.24
CA TYR A 248 15.62 9.12 -7.61
C TYR A 248 15.38 10.54 -7.05
N ASP A 249 14.23 11.14 -7.33
CA ASP A 249 13.87 12.45 -6.78
C ASP A 249 13.26 12.28 -5.38
N ILE A 250 14.13 12.11 -4.38
CA ILE A 250 13.74 11.92 -2.96
C ILE A 250 13.49 13.23 -2.21
N GLU A 251 13.96 14.36 -2.76
CA GLU A 251 13.70 15.69 -2.19
C GLU A 251 12.29 16.15 -2.57
N CYS A 252 11.85 15.83 -3.80
CA CYS A 252 10.44 15.96 -4.21
C CYS A 252 9.93 17.42 -4.09
N ASP A 253 10.83 18.40 -4.22
CA ASP A 253 10.55 19.84 -4.07
C ASP A 253 9.54 20.36 -5.11
N ASN A 254 9.64 19.85 -6.34
CA ASN A 254 8.83 20.27 -7.49
C ASN A 254 7.76 19.23 -7.83
N TRP A 255 7.17 18.63 -6.80
CA TRP A 255 6.18 17.59 -6.96
C TRP A 255 4.95 18.08 -7.74
N ASN A 256 4.43 17.21 -8.60
CA ASN A 256 3.21 17.41 -9.35
C ASN A 256 2.57 16.06 -9.68
N PHE A 257 1.23 16.03 -9.67
CA PHE A 257 0.49 14.94 -10.24
C PHE A 257 0.25 15.19 -11.73
N TYR A 258 0.67 14.25 -12.57
CA TYR A 258 0.33 14.25 -14.00
C TYR A 258 -0.69 13.17 -14.33
N ASP A 259 -1.47 13.40 -15.38
CA ASP A 259 -2.59 12.55 -15.77
C ASP A 259 -2.15 11.39 -16.67
N ILE A 260 -2.76 10.23 -16.43
CA ILE A 260 -2.77 9.06 -17.32
C ILE A 260 -4.22 8.57 -17.45
N PRO A 261 -4.57 7.68 -18.41
CA PRO A 261 -5.98 7.39 -18.72
C PRO A 261 -6.81 6.85 -17.55
N ASN A 262 -6.19 6.14 -16.62
CA ASN A 262 -6.87 5.51 -15.49
C ASN A 262 -6.56 6.22 -14.17
N GLY A 263 -5.92 7.40 -14.17
CA GLY A 263 -5.44 7.98 -12.92
C GLY A 263 -4.45 9.12 -13.00
N LYS A 264 -3.75 9.33 -11.88
CA LYS A 264 -2.68 10.31 -11.70
C LYS A 264 -1.42 9.66 -11.15
N MET A 265 -0.27 10.14 -11.58
CA MET A 265 1.05 9.70 -11.11
C MET A 265 1.79 10.86 -10.45
N LEU A 266 2.43 10.59 -9.32
CA LEU A 266 3.40 11.52 -8.74
C LEU A 266 4.72 11.42 -9.50
N ASN A 267 5.41 12.55 -9.64
CA ASN A 267 6.68 12.69 -10.36
C ASN A 267 7.91 12.72 -9.43
N CYS A 268 7.83 12.18 -8.22
CA CYS A 268 8.95 12.09 -7.28
C CYS A 268 8.63 11.11 -6.15
N TYR A 269 9.63 10.72 -5.37
CA TYR A 269 9.51 9.77 -4.27
C TYR A 269 9.09 10.51 -2.97
N PRO A 270 7.84 10.37 -2.48
CA PRO A 270 7.26 11.31 -1.52
C PRO A 270 7.52 10.98 -0.05
N ASP A 271 8.35 9.98 0.29
CA ASP A 271 8.35 9.43 1.65
C ASP A 271 8.87 10.39 2.73
N LYS A 272 9.64 11.43 2.33
CA LYS A 272 9.95 12.60 3.16
C LYS A 272 8.84 13.65 3.09
N LEU A 273 8.47 14.04 1.87
CA LEU A 273 7.48 15.08 1.59
C LEU A 273 6.11 14.83 2.26
N ILE A 274 5.69 13.58 2.40
CA ILE A 274 4.33 13.19 2.82
C ILE A 274 3.97 13.61 4.25
N TYR A 275 4.95 13.72 5.15
CA TYR A 275 4.70 14.19 6.52
C TYR A 275 4.93 15.70 6.69
N GLU A 276 5.43 16.39 5.66
CA GLU A 276 5.69 17.84 5.66
C GLU A 276 4.61 18.61 4.89
N ASN A 277 4.10 18.02 3.81
CA ASN A 277 3.30 18.72 2.82
C ASN A 277 1.80 18.45 2.94
N SER A 278 1.10 19.30 3.68
CA SER A 278 -0.38 19.24 3.78
C SER A 278 -1.09 19.43 2.44
N THR A 279 -0.48 20.12 1.47
CA THR A 279 -1.07 20.32 0.14
C THR A 279 -1.07 19.04 -0.67
N LEU A 280 -0.01 18.22 -0.59
CA LEU A 280 0.04 16.88 -1.19
C LEU A 280 -1.07 16.00 -0.62
N LEU A 281 -1.16 15.92 0.72
CA LEU A 281 -2.19 15.13 1.42
C LEU A 281 -3.61 15.59 1.07
N LYS A 282 -3.81 16.91 0.93
CA LYS A 282 -5.09 17.47 0.50
C LYS A 282 -5.43 17.05 -0.94
N LYS A 283 -4.47 17.12 -1.87
CA LYS A 283 -4.69 16.65 -3.26
C LYS A 283 -4.99 15.15 -3.34
N LEU A 284 -4.33 14.33 -2.50
CA LEU A 284 -4.63 12.90 -2.39
C LEU A 284 -6.08 12.64 -1.97
N LYS A 285 -6.55 13.39 -0.98
CA LYS A 285 -7.93 13.31 -0.51
C LYS A 285 -8.93 13.77 -1.56
N ASP A 286 -8.67 14.92 -2.18
CA ASP A 286 -9.64 15.63 -3.04
C ASP A 286 -9.73 15.06 -4.47
N PHE A 287 -8.74 14.28 -4.94
CA PHE A 287 -8.80 13.59 -6.24
C PHE A 287 -9.98 12.63 -6.31
#